data_AF-A0A1L8QX40-F1
#
_entry.id   AF-A0A1L8QX40-F1
#
_cell.length_a   1.000
_cell.length_b   1.000
_cell.length_c   1.000
_cell.angle_alpha   90.00
_cell.angle_beta   90.00
_cell.angle_gamma   90.00
#
_symmetry.space_group_name_H-M   'P 1'
#
loop_
_entity.id
_entity.type
_entity.pdbx_description
1 polymer ?
#
loop_
_entity_poly.entity_id
_entity_poly.type
_entity_poly.pdbx_seq_one_letter_code
_entity_poly.pdbx_strand_id
1 'polypeptide(L)'
;MTISERLATLSEEVRTTFHPDFIFLVHPDLVQHFPARQWQKEQFLEALASRLGPDYTLDVWEEKVIAISENKEIIAILPKYPSLHAFESE
;
A
#
# COMPACT_ATOMS: atom_id res chain seq x y z
N MET A 1 6.32 -15.34 8.42
CA MET A 1 6.52 -13.90 8.65
C MET A 1 5.19 -13.21 8.42
N THR A 2 4.72 -12.45 9.41
CA THR A 2 3.51 -11.63 9.24
C THR A 2 3.81 -10.40 8.39
N ILE A 3 2.80 -9.82 7.73
CA ILE A 3 2.96 -8.60 6.94
C ILE A 3 3.47 -7.44 7.79
N SER A 4 2.99 -7.34 9.03
CA SER A 4 3.44 -6.38 10.04
C SER A 4 4.94 -6.48 10.31
N GLU A 5 5.50 -7.69 10.37
CA GLU A 5 6.94 -7.89 10.53
C GLU A 5 7.73 -7.46 9.28
N ARG A 6 7.23 -7.74 8.07
CA ARG A 6 7.87 -7.24 6.83
C ARG A 6 7.88 -5.72 6.78
N LEU A 7 6.76 -5.08 7.12
CA LEU A 7 6.69 -3.63 7.19
C LEU A 7 7.57 -3.08 8.33
N ALA A 8 7.68 -3.81 9.45
CA ALA A 8 8.58 -3.49 10.55
C ALA A 8 10.07 -3.71 10.22
N THR A 9 10.41 -4.43 9.13
CA THR A 9 11.78 -4.51 8.61
C THR A 9 12.14 -3.36 7.66
N LEU A 10 11.17 -2.53 7.26
CA LEU A 10 11.45 -1.36 6.43
C LEU A 10 12.32 -0.36 7.20
N SER A 11 13.34 0.16 6.53
CA SER A 11 14.21 1.22 7.03
C SER A 11 13.40 2.45 7.44
N GLU A 12 13.86 3.16 8.46
CA GLU A 12 13.22 4.39 8.96
C GLU A 12 13.03 5.44 7.85
N GLU A 13 13.95 5.51 6.88
CA GLU A 13 13.85 6.38 5.70
C GLU A 13 12.60 6.10 4.85
N VAL A 14 12.24 4.83 4.67
CA VAL A 14 11.03 4.44 3.93
C VAL A 14 9.80 4.87 4.71
N ARG A 15 9.80 4.66 6.03
CA ARG A 15 8.67 5.03 6.90
C ARG A 15 8.44 6.54 6.97
N THR A 16 9.52 7.31 7.00
CA THR A 16 9.48 8.78 7.01
C THR A 16 9.10 9.36 5.65
N THR A 17 9.29 8.62 4.56
CA THR A 17 8.90 9.04 3.20
C THR A 17 7.41 8.82 2.93
N PHE A 18 6.68 8.05 3.76
CA PHE A 18 5.26 7.79 3.54
C PHE A 18 4.43 9.07 3.54
N HIS A 19 4.01 9.47 2.35
CA HIS A 19 3.27 10.70 2.11
C HIS A 19 1.93 10.36 1.43
N PRO A 20 0.81 11.01 1.81
CA PRO A 20 -0.52 10.72 1.27
C PRO A 20 -0.64 10.95 -0.25
N ASP A 21 0.28 11.72 -0.81
CA ASP A 21 0.36 11.97 -2.26
C ASP A 21 1.03 10.82 -3.05
N PHE A 22 1.52 9.78 -2.38
CA PHE A 22 2.27 8.69 -3.00
C PHE A 22 1.75 7.33 -2.55
N ILE A 23 1.82 6.36 -3.46
CA ILE A 23 1.62 4.94 -3.14
C ILE A 23 2.99 4.29 -3.07
N PHE A 24 3.18 3.43 -2.08
CA PHE A 24 4.42 2.68 -1.90
C PHE A 24 4.16 1.20 -2.16
N LEU A 25 4.88 0.61 -3.11
CA LEU A 25 4.89 -0.83 -3.35
C LEU A 25 6.15 -1.43 -2.72
N VAL A 26 5.94 -2.21 -1.67
CA VAL A 26 6.97 -2.98 -0.99
C VAL A 26 7.03 -4.37 -1.62
N HIS A 27 8.11 -4.61 -2.35
CA HIS A 27 8.47 -5.94 -2.85
C HIS A 27 9.43 -6.62 -1.86
N PRO A 28 9.64 -7.94 -1.96
CA PRO A 28 10.67 -8.62 -1.17
C PRO A 28 12.08 -8.07 -1.44
N ASP A 29 12.40 -7.74 -2.69
CA ASP A 29 13.73 -7.27 -3.08
C ASP A 29 13.93 -5.75 -3.01
N LEU A 30 12.85 -4.96 -3.10
CA LEU A 30 12.94 -3.50 -3.26
C LEU A 30 11.65 -2.77 -2.86
N VAL A 31 11.76 -1.47 -2.62
CA VAL A 31 10.59 -0.60 -2.37
C VAL A 31 10.47 0.39 -3.52
N GLN A 32 9.32 0.40 -4.18
CA GLN A 32 8.95 1.39 -5.18
C GLN A 32 7.94 2.37 -4.61
N HIS A 33 7.92 3.59 -5.12
CA HIS A 33 6.88 4.56 -4.85
C HIS A 33 6.48 5.30 -6.13
N PHE A 34 5.24 5.74 -6.22
CA PHE A 34 4.75 6.52 -7.35
C PHE A 34 3.78 7.60 -6.90
N PRO A 35 3.77 8.75 -7.60
CA PRO A 35 2.87 9.84 -7.29
C PRO A 35 1.42 9.44 -7.62
N ALA A 36 0.57 9.53 -6.61
CA ALA A 36 -0.87 9.26 -6.66
C ALA A 36 -1.71 10.43 -6.13
N ARG A 37 -1.11 11.62 -6.04
CA ARG A 37 -1.68 12.88 -5.54
C ARG A 37 -3.07 13.22 -6.06
N GLN A 38 -3.33 12.94 -7.34
CA GLN A 38 -4.62 13.21 -7.98
C GLN A 38 -5.38 11.94 -8.37
N TRP A 39 -4.96 10.79 -7.83
CA TRP A 39 -5.65 9.54 -8.13
C TRP A 39 -6.94 9.46 -7.31
N GLN A 40 -8.01 9.09 -7.99
CA GLN A 40 -9.26 8.70 -7.34
C GLN A 40 -9.17 7.24 -6.92
N LYS A 41 -10.03 6.82 -5.99
CA LYS A 41 -10.11 5.43 -5.52
C LYS A 41 -10.11 4.40 -6.64
N GLU A 42 -10.86 4.63 -7.72
CA GLU A 42 -10.89 3.73 -8.89
C GLU A 42 -9.50 3.55 -9.50
N GLN A 43 -8.73 4.64 -9.65
CA GLN A 43 -7.35 4.60 -10.15
C GLN A 43 -6.41 3.85 -9.19
N PHE A 44 -6.61 4.00 -7.88
CA PHE A 44 -5.89 3.19 -6.88
C PHE A 44 -6.24 1.71 -7.08
N LEU A 45 -7.52 1.35 -7.11
CA LEU A 45 -7.99 -0.02 -7.27
C LEU A 45 -7.49 -0.65 -8.59
N GLU A 46 -7.53 0.08 -9.70
CA GLU A 46 -7.00 -0.38 -10.99
C GLU A 46 -5.48 -0.59 -10.93
N ALA A 47 -4.74 0.36 -10.34
CA ALA A 47 -3.30 0.22 -10.18
C ALA A 47 -2.95 -0.96 -9.26
N LEU A 48 -3.70 -1.15 -8.17
CA LEU A 48 -3.54 -2.27 -7.25
C LEU A 48 -3.84 -3.59 -7.98
N ALA A 49 -4.97 -3.70 -8.66
CA ALA A 49 -5.34 -4.89 -9.42
C ALA A 49 -4.33 -5.21 -10.54
N SER A 50 -3.82 -4.19 -11.23
CA SER A 50 -2.81 -4.35 -12.28
C SER A 50 -1.46 -4.83 -11.72
N ARG A 51 -1.05 -4.30 -10.56
CA ARG A 51 0.27 -4.59 -9.96
C ARG A 51 0.24 -5.84 -9.09
N LEU A 52 -0.66 -5.89 -8.11
CA LEU A 52 -0.83 -6.99 -7.14
C LEU A 52 -1.57 -8.18 -7.73
N GLY A 53 -2.37 -7.97 -8.79
CA GLY A 53 -3.27 -8.99 -9.34
C GLY A 53 -4.70 -8.83 -8.81
N PRO A 54 -5.65 -9.63 -9.31
CA PRO A 54 -7.05 -9.57 -8.87
C PRO A 54 -7.24 -10.05 -7.41
N ASP A 55 -6.35 -10.91 -6.92
CA ASP A 55 -6.40 -11.47 -5.57
C ASP A 55 -5.43 -10.73 -4.63
N TYR A 56 -5.91 -9.60 -4.10
CA TYR A 56 -5.27 -8.91 -2.98
C TYR A 56 -6.26 -8.69 -1.84
N THR A 57 -5.74 -8.67 -0.63
CA THR A 57 -6.50 -8.33 0.58
C THR A 57 -6.16 -6.91 1.01
N LEU A 58 -7.15 -6.14 1.43
CA LEU A 58 -6.93 -4.83 2.03
C LEU A 58 -6.89 -4.97 3.55
N ASP A 59 -5.92 -4.33 4.18
CA ASP A 59 -5.71 -4.33 5.63
C ASP A 59 -5.30 -2.93 6.12
N VAL A 60 -5.16 -2.74 7.42
CA VAL A 60 -4.75 -1.45 8.01
C VAL A 60 -3.50 -1.64 8.85
N TRP A 61 -2.46 -0.88 8.54
CA TRP A 61 -1.20 -0.91 9.28
C TRP A 61 -0.75 0.51 9.63
N GLU A 62 -0.49 0.76 10.93
CA GLU A 62 -0.09 2.08 11.47
C GLU A 62 -0.96 3.23 10.97
N GLU A 63 -2.29 3.07 11.02
CA GLU A 63 -3.26 4.07 10.52
C GLU A 63 -3.03 4.41 9.04
N LYS A 64 -2.73 3.39 8.23
CA LYS A 64 -2.60 3.48 6.77
C LYS A 64 -3.19 2.23 6.15
N VAL A 65 -3.96 2.39 5.09
CA VAL A 65 -4.47 1.25 4.33
C VAL A 65 -3.32 0.59 3.57
N ILE A 66 -3.25 -0.73 3.64
CA ILE A 66 -2.32 -1.54 2.87
C ILE A 66 -3.07 -2.55 2.03
N ALA A 67 -2.56 -2.86 0.84
CA ALA A 67 -3.04 -3.94 -0.01
C ALA A 67 -1.98 -5.03 -0.06
N ILE A 68 -2.36 -6.27 0.23
CA ILE A 68 -1.45 -7.41 0.33
C ILE A 68 -1.80 -8.39 -0.78
N SER A 69 -0.86 -8.65 -1.68
CA SER A 69 -1.01 -9.68 -2.71
C SER A 69 -0.65 -11.04 -2.12
N GLU A 70 -1.61 -11.96 -2.07
CA GLU A 70 -1.34 -13.35 -1.67
C GLU A 70 -0.48 -14.09 -2.71
N ASN A 71 -0.57 -13.68 -3.98
CA ASN A 71 0.14 -14.35 -5.08
C ASN A 71 1.56 -13.85 -5.30
N LYS A 72 1.83 -12.55 -5.11
CA LYS A 72 3.10 -11.93 -5.53
C LYS A 72 4.01 -11.50 -4.39
N GLU A 73 3.58 -11.68 -3.13
CA GLU A 73 4.30 -11.19 -1.95
C GLU A 73 4.59 -9.68 -2.00
N ILE A 74 3.74 -8.91 -2.70
CA ILE A 74 3.82 -7.45 -2.84
C ILE A 74 2.83 -6.81 -1.87
N ILE A 75 3.28 -5.76 -1.18
CA ILE A 75 2.43 -4.96 -0.30
C ILE A 75 2.36 -3.54 -0.85
N ALA A 76 1.17 -3.04 -1.18
CA ALA A 76 0.97 -1.63 -1.42
C ALA A 76 0.60 -0.92 -0.12
N ILE A 77 1.12 0.29 0.08
CA ILE A 77 0.79 1.15 1.20
C ILE A 77 0.17 2.42 0.61
N LEU A 78 -1.00 2.77 1.13
CA LEU A 78 -1.77 3.93 0.75
C LEU A 78 -1.86 4.86 1.98
N PRO A 79 -0.89 5.75 2.19
CA PRO A 79 -0.88 6.66 3.33
C PRO A 79 -2.02 7.69 3.27
N LYS A 80 -2.63 7.87 2.09
CA LYS A 80 -3.79 8.75 1.87
C LYS A 80 -4.98 8.35 2.73
N TYR A 81 -5.17 7.04 2.94
CA TYR A 81 -6.33 6.51 3.65
C TYR A 81 -5.88 5.96 5.00
N PRO A 82 -6.30 6.57 6.11
CA PRO A 82 -5.88 6.10 7.42
C PRO A 82 -6.60 4.83 7.88
N SER A 83 -7.71 4.49 7.23
CA SER A 83 -8.55 3.34 7.54
C SER A 83 -9.26 2.82 6.30
N LEU A 84 -9.62 1.54 6.30
CA LEU A 84 -10.42 0.94 5.23
C LEU A 84 -11.74 1.69 5.05
N HIS A 85 -12.35 2.14 6.14
CA HIS A 85 -13.59 2.91 6.07
C HIS A 85 -13.42 4.23 5.29
N ALA A 86 -12.29 4.92 5.47
CA ALA A 86 -11.99 6.13 4.70
C ALA A 86 -11.75 5.82 3.21
N PHE A 87 -11.15 4.67 2.91
CA PHE A 87 -10.99 4.18 1.55
C PHE A 87 -12.32 3.75 0.92
N GLU A 88 -13.22 3.15 1.70
CA GLU A 88 -14.54 2.69 1.26
C GLU A 88 -15.53 3.85 1.09
N SER A 89 -15.39 4.93 1.86
CA SER A 89 -16.28 6.09 1.88
C SER A 89 -15.97 7.17 0.82
N GLU A 90 -14.84 7.09 0.14
CA GLU A 90 -14.49 7.93 -1.04
C GLU A 90 -15.09 7.35 -2.33
#